data_AF-A0A832ZRZ9-F1
#
_entry.id   AF-A0A832ZRZ9-F1
#
_cell.length_a   1.000
_cell.length_b   1.000
_cell.length_c   1.000
_cell.angle_alpha   90.00
_cell.angle_beta   90.00
_cell.angle_gamma   90.00
#
_symmetry.space_group_name_H-M   'P 1'
#
loop_
_entity.id
_entity.type
_entity.pdbx_description
1 polymer ?
#
loop_
_entity_poly.entity_id
_entity_poly.type
_entity_poly.pdbx_seq_one_letter_code
_entity_poly.pdbx_strand_id
1 'polypeptide(L)'
;MFKIFRERFDSIISSLKLKSLSRNELERFRDDFIMFLIESDVAFEVAEKIFDDFLIEVEEYRINRFSDLNNELRAIFRGYIYRLFKSLESTPLENRIRESNSTPYKIMFVGVNGVGKTTSLAKVAYRLKRAGLLPLLVCSDTFRAGAIEQLKIHAKRLSIPIFPSKYGHDPAAVAYDAISYARNRRYDVVLIDTAGRQYSNINLMNELSKISRINNPDEIFLVLDSITGYDAYVQAKEFNNHIGIDYMIFSKVDADVKGGAILTVTYELRKPIQYIGVGQGYEDLEPFNSERIIKLMFGE
;
A
#
# COMPACT_ATOMS: atom_id res chain seq x y z
N MET A 1 16.08 -2.82 4.37
CA MET A 1 14.65 -3.17 4.50
C MET A 1 14.51 -4.43 5.34
N PHE A 2 13.48 -4.51 6.19
CA PHE A 2 12.98 -5.72 6.89
C PHE A 2 14.00 -6.52 7.73
N LYS A 3 15.08 -5.87 8.17
CA LYS A 3 16.15 -6.50 8.94
C LYS A 3 15.64 -7.12 10.25
N ILE A 4 14.78 -6.42 10.99
CA ILE A 4 14.24 -6.88 12.28
C ILE A 4 13.38 -8.12 12.07
N PHE A 5 12.47 -8.11 11.09
CA PHE A 5 11.66 -9.29 10.76
C PHE A 5 12.53 -10.50 10.49
N ARG A 6 13.55 -10.36 9.63
CA ARG A 6 14.47 -11.45 9.30
C ARG A 6 15.19 -12.00 10.52
N GLU A 7 15.84 -11.12 11.29
CA GLU A 7 16.64 -11.52 12.46
C GLU A 7 15.79 -12.19 13.53
N ARG A 8 14.57 -11.69 13.78
CA ARG A 8 13.63 -12.28 14.74
C ARG A 8 13.07 -13.60 14.25
N PHE A 9 12.71 -13.68 12.98
CA PHE A 9 12.23 -14.92 12.38
C PHE A 9 13.31 -16.02 12.46
N ASP A 10 14.54 -15.73 12.04
CA ASP A 10 15.66 -16.66 12.12
C ASP A 10 15.95 -17.09 13.58
N SER A 11 15.86 -16.15 14.53
CA SER A 11 16.04 -16.43 15.95
C SER A 11 14.95 -17.36 16.51
N ILE A 12 13.69 -17.16 16.15
CA ILE A 12 12.61 -18.05 16.57
C ILE A 12 12.79 -19.41 15.94
N ILE A 13 12.89 -19.49 14.62
CA ILE A 13 13.04 -20.78 13.93
C ILE A 13 14.21 -21.60 14.48
N SER A 14 15.32 -20.94 14.84
CA SER A 14 16.49 -21.61 15.44
C SER A 14 16.27 -22.03 16.90
N SER A 15 15.43 -21.34 17.67
CA SER A 15 15.13 -21.67 19.07
C SER A 15 14.11 -22.80 19.19
N LEU A 16 13.32 -23.04 18.14
CA LEU A 16 12.35 -24.12 18.07
C LEU A 16 13.07 -25.49 18.12
N LYS A 17 12.90 -26.20 19.23
CA LYS A 17 13.34 -27.59 19.39
C LYS A 17 12.21 -28.54 18.99
N LEU A 18 11.87 -28.55 17.71
CA LEU A 18 10.79 -29.37 17.16
C LEU A 18 11.18 -30.86 17.17
N LYS A 19 10.26 -31.73 17.61
CA LYS A 19 10.42 -33.19 17.44
C LYS A 19 9.71 -33.68 16.18
N SER A 20 8.68 -32.96 15.73
CA SER A 20 7.93 -33.14 14.50
C SER A 20 7.30 -31.80 14.05
N LEU A 21 6.78 -31.75 12.82
CA LEU A 21 5.91 -30.65 12.40
C LEU A 21 4.46 -31.10 12.60
N SER A 22 3.93 -30.79 13.78
CA SER A 22 2.53 -31.03 14.12
C SER A 22 1.93 -29.81 14.78
N ARG A 23 0.63 -29.59 14.60
CA ARG A 23 -0.12 -28.51 15.26
C ARG A 23 0.16 -28.46 16.76
N ASN A 24 0.06 -29.61 17.44
CA ASN A 24 0.27 -29.69 18.89
C ASN A 24 1.68 -29.29 19.36
N GLU A 25 2.69 -29.40 18.50
CA GLU A 25 4.03 -28.93 18.83
C GLU A 25 4.20 -27.45 18.53
N LEU A 26 3.68 -26.97 17.40
CA LEU A 26 3.75 -25.55 17.04
C LEU A 26 2.91 -24.65 17.94
N GLU A 27 1.74 -25.11 18.39
CA GLU A 27 0.89 -24.41 19.36
C GLU A 27 1.63 -24.07 20.66
N ARG A 28 2.65 -24.84 21.05
CA ARG A 28 3.48 -24.54 22.24
C ARG A 28 4.33 -23.28 22.07
N PHE A 29 4.51 -22.83 20.84
CA PHE A 29 5.31 -21.66 20.46
C PHE A 29 4.42 -20.53 19.92
N ARG A 30 3.09 -20.64 20.07
CA ARG A 30 2.12 -19.64 19.62
C ARG A 30 2.48 -18.24 20.12
N ASP A 31 2.70 -18.11 21.43
CA ASP A 31 2.98 -16.82 22.06
C ASP A 31 4.31 -16.22 21.56
N ASP A 32 5.35 -17.05 21.41
CA ASP A 32 6.64 -16.61 20.87
C ASP A 32 6.50 -16.13 19.42
N PHE A 33 5.74 -16.88 18.60
CA PHE A 33 5.53 -16.56 17.19
C PHE A 33 4.72 -15.27 17.03
N ILE A 34 3.64 -15.13 17.80
CA ILE A 34 2.83 -13.90 17.83
C ILE A 34 3.67 -12.72 18.29
N MET A 35 4.48 -12.90 19.35
CA MET A 35 5.38 -11.85 19.85
C MET A 35 6.36 -11.39 18.77
N PHE A 36 6.94 -12.30 18.00
CA PHE A 36 7.81 -11.93 16.87
C PHE A 36 7.11 -11.06 15.83
N LEU A 37 5.88 -11.43 15.45
CA LEU A 37 5.11 -10.67 14.48
C LEU A 37 4.83 -9.28 15.04
N ILE A 38 4.42 -9.17 16.31
CA ILE A 38 4.17 -7.88 16.98
C ILE A 38 5.43 -7.03 17.06
N GLU A 39 6.58 -7.60 17.42
CA GLU A 39 7.87 -6.88 17.43
C GLU A 39 8.28 -6.38 16.04
N SER A 40 7.77 -7.04 15.00
CA SER A 40 7.93 -6.62 13.60
C SER A 40 6.87 -5.60 13.15
N ASP A 41 6.08 -5.02 14.07
CA ASP A 41 4.95 -4.13 13.83
C ASP A 41 3.77 -4.78 13.08
N VAL A 42 3.54 -6.07 13.30
CA VAL A 42 2.29 -6.72 12.90
C VAL A 42 1.21 -6.48 13.96
N ALA A 43 -0.01 -6.09 13.56
CA ALA A 43 -1.10 -5.93 14.53
C ALA A 43 -1.38 -7.25 15.24
N PHE A 44 -1.67 -7.20 16.56
CA PHE A 44 -1.91 -8.40 17.38
C PHE A 44 -2.97 -9.32 16.75
N GLU A 45 -4.10 -8.75 16.35
CA GLU A 45 -5.22 -9.50 15.77
C GLU A 45 -4.86 -10.13 14.41
N VAL A 46 -3.92 -9.54 13.68
CA VAL A 46 -3.42 -10.11 12.42
C VAL A 46 -2.34 -11.15 12.69
N ALA A 47 -1.51 -10.96 13.71
CA ALA A 47 -0.50 -11.94 14.12
C ALA A 47 -1.15 -13.25 14.56
N GLU A 48 -2.24 -13.18 15.33
CA GLU A 48 -3.02 -14.37 15.71
C GLU A 48 -3.54 -15.12 14.49
N LYS A 49 -4.20 -14.41 13.57
CA LYS A 49 -4.76 -15.02 12.36
C LYS A 49 -3.68 -15.59 11.43
N ILE A 50 -2.56 -14.90 11.29
CA ILE A 50 -1.40 -15.39 10.52
C ILE A 50 -0.87 -16.69 11.12
N PHE A 51 -0.79 -16.79 12.44
CA PHE A 51 -0.35 -18.01 13.10
C PHE A 51 -1.35 -19.15 12.88
N ASP A 52 -2.64 -18.88 13.03
CA ASP A 52 -3.69 -19.89 12.83
C ASP A 52 -3.69 -20.41 11.37
N ASP A 53 -3.59 -19.51 10.38
CA ASP A 53 -3.48 -19.87 8.96
C ASP A 53 -2.19 -20.66 8.69
N PHE A 54 -1.08 -20.29 9.33
CA PHE A 54 0.18 -20.99 9.22
C PHE A 54 0.14 -22.41 9.82
N LEU A 55 -0.57 -22.62 10.92
CA LEU A 55 -0.76 -23.96 11.49
C LEU A 55 -1.48 -24.89 10.50
N ILE A 56 -2.51 -24.39 9.80
CA ILE A 56 -3.23 -25.16 8.78
C ILE A 56 -2.27 -25.58 7.66
N GLU A 57 -1.44 -24.66 7.18
CA GLU A 57 -0.43 -24.93 6.14
C GLU A 57 0.58 -26.00 6.56
N VAL A 58 0.98 -26.02 7.83
CA VAL A 58 1.87 -27.06 8.36
C VAL A 58 1.17 -28.42 8.45
N GLU A 59 -0.10 -28.47 8.84
CA GLU A 59 -0.87 -29.73 8.92
C GLU A 59 -1.05 -30.38 7.54
N GLU A 60 -1.17 -29.57 6.49
CA GLU A 60 -1.28 -30.05 5.11
C GLU A 60 0.08 -30.43 4.49
N TYR A 61 1.19 -30.00 5.11
CA TYR A 61 2.52 -30.21 4.58
C TYR A 61 3.02 -31.64 4.80
N ARG A 62 3.44 -32.29 3.71
CA ARG A 62 4.04 -33.63 3.77
C ARG A 62 5.52 -33.54 4.11
N ILE A 63 5.83 -33.86 5.35
CA ILE A 63 7.22 -33.87 5.85
C ILE A 63 8.01 -35.01 5.20
N ASN A 64 9.21 -34.70 4.72
CA ASN A 64 10.18 -35.72 4.36
C ASN A 64 10.93 -36.20 5.62
N ARG A 65 11.03 -37.52 5.84
CA ARG A 65 11.59 -38.09 7.09
C ARG A 65 13.06 -37.69 7.39
N PHE A 66 13.77 -37.15 6.39
CA PHE A 66 15.20 -36.82 6.48
C PHE A 66 15.50 -35.32 6.34
N SER A 67 14.50 -34.46 6.31
CA SER A 67 14.73 -33.02 6.20
C SER A 67 14.91 -32.35 7.56
N ASP A 68 15.64 -31.23 7.54
CA ASP A 68 15.77 -30.34 8.68
C ASP A 68 14.42 -29.64 8.91
N LEU A 69 13.76 -29.98 10.02
CA LEU A 69 12.43 -29.46 10.37
C LEU A 69 12.39 -27.93 10.43
N ASN A 70 13.49 -27.28 10.83
CA ASN A 70 13.55 -25.82 10.91
C ASN A 70 13.59 -25.19 9.52
N ASN A 71 14.33 -25.79 8.58
CA ASN A 71 14.34 -25.35 7.19
C ASN A 71 13.00 -25.60 6.49
N GLU A 72 12.33 -26.71 6.78
CA GLU A 72 10.97 -26.97 6.29
C GLU A 72 9.98 -25.95 6.82
N LEU A 73 9.99 -25.67 8.14
CA LEU A 73 9.12 -24.66 8.74
C LEU A 73 9.37 -23.26 8.13
N ARG A 74 10.65 -22.92 7.92
CA ARG A 74 11.06 -21.69 7.22
C ARG A 74 10.44 -21.63 5.84
N ALA A 75 10.53 -22.71 5.07
CA ALA A 75 10.01 -22.79 3.71
C ALA A 75 8.48 -22.70 3.66
N ILE A 76 7.78 -23.35 4.60
CA ILE A 76 6.31 -23.30 4.69
C ILE A 76 5.87 -21.85 4.99
N PHE A 77 6.45 -21.21 6.01
CA PHE A 77 6.06 -19.84 6.36
C PHE A 77 6.38 -18.84 5.25
N ARG A 78 7.57 -18.95 4.66
CA ARG A 78 7.96 -18.16 3.48
C ARG A 78 6.97 -18.37 2.33
N GLY A 79 6.59 -19.61 2.05
CA GLY A 79 5.62 -19.96 1.01
C GLY A 79 4.22 -19.38 1.28
N TYR A 80 3.77 -19.42 2.53
CA TYR A 80 2.52 -18.83 2.98
C TYR A 80 2.50 -17.31 2.74
N ILE A 81 3.51 -16.57 3.21
CA ILE A 81 3.59 -15.11 3.01
C ILE A 81 3.73 -14.78 1.52
N TYR A 82 4.48 -15.58 0.75
CA TYR A 82 4.59 -15.40 -0.69
C TYR A 82 3.23 -15.52 -1.38
N ARG A 83 2.43 -16.55 -1.07
CA ARG A 83 1.08 -16.71 -1.64
C ARG A 83 0.16 -15.55 -1.26
N LEU A 84 0.23 -15.10 0.00
CA LEU A 84 -0.50 -13.92 0.46
C LEU A 84 -0.18 -12.70 -0.42
N PHE A 85 1.10 -12.35 -0.58
CA PHE A 85 1.49 -11.20 -1.41
C PHE A 85 1.25 -11.40 -2.89
N LYS A 86 1.44 -12.62 -3.40
CA LYS A 86 1.22 -12.93 -4.81
C LYS A 86 -0.22 -12.68 -5.23
N SER A 87 -1.18 -12.96 -4.34
CA SER A 87 -2.60 -12.69 -4.57
C SER A 87 -2.96 -11.20 -4.64
N LEU A 88 -2.03 -10.32 -4.23
CA LEU A 88 -2.21 -8.87 -4.13
C LEU A 88 -1.35 -8.11 -5.14
N GLU A 89 -0.68 -8.79 -6.06
CA GLU A 89 -0.05 -8.11 -7.19
C GLU A 89 -1.12 -7.52 -8.10
N SER A 90 -0.97 -6.25 -8.46
CA SER A 90 -1.86 -5.61 -9.42
C SER A 90 -1.35 -5.74 -10.84
N THR A 91 -2.26 -5.55 -11.80
CA THR A 91 -1.87 -5.32 -13.19
C THR A 91 -1.14 -3.97 -13.34
N PRO A 92 -0.35 -3.77 -14.40
CA PRO A 92 0.22 -2.45 -14.69
C PRO A 92 -0.87 -1.39 -14.88
N LEU A 93 -0.74 -0.26 -14.19
CA LEU A 93 -1.73 0.84 -14.25
C LEU A 93 -1.87 1.38 -15.69
N GLU A 94 -0.77 1.42 -16.43
CA GLU A 94 -0.75 1.90 -17.82
C GLU A 94 -1.62 1.03 -18.74
N ASN A 95 -1.71 -0.27 -18.47
CA ASN A 95 -2.56 -1.18 -19.24
C ASN A 95 -4.03 -0.94 -18.89
N ARG A 96 -4.36 -0.83 -17.60
CA ARG A 96 -5.74 -0.53 -17.16
C ARG A 96 -6.27 0.79 -17.72
N ILE A 97 -5.42 1.83 -17.77
CA ILE A 97 -5.81 3.11 -18.38
C ILE A 97 -6.10 2.95 -19.88
N ARG A 98 -5.25 2.21 -20.63
CA ARG A 98 -5.42 2.03 -22.08
C ARG A 98 -6.59 1.12 -22.46
N GLU A 99 -6.90 0.15 -21.62
CA GLU A 99 -7.99 -0.81 -21.83
C GLU A 99 -9.34 -0.28 -21.31
N SER A 100 -9.32 0.81 -20.55
CA SER A 100 -10.54 1.42 -20.00
C SER A 100 -11.32 2.19 -21.06
N ASN A 101 -12.64 2.17 -20.92
CA ASN A 101 -13.56 3.03 -21.68
C ASN A 101 -13.69 4.44 -21.07
N SER A 102 -13.07 4.71 -19.91
CA SER A 102 -13.09 6.01 -19.26
C SER A 102 -12.03 6.94 -19.83
N THR A 103 -12.47 8.06 -20.41
CA THR A 103 -11.59 9.15 -20.86
C THR A 103 -12.09 10.51 -20.32
N PRO A 104 -11.37 11.18 -19.40
CA PRO A 104 -10.14 10.72 -18.77
C PRO A 104 -10.39 9.58 -17.76
N TYR A 105 -9.39 8.74 -17.55
CA TYR A 105 -9.33 7.84 -16.41
C TYR A 105 -9.10 8.64 -15.11
N LYS A 106 -9.82 8.38 -14.04
CA LYS A 106 -9.82 9.19 -12.81
C LYS A 106 -9.24 8.39 -11.66
N ILE A 107 -8.15 8.88 -11.08
CA ILE A 107 -7.51 8.25 -9.91
C ILE A 107 -7.53 9.22 -8.74
N MET A 108 -8.14 8.81 -7.64
CA MET A 108 -8.21 9.59 -6.41
C MET A 108 -7.21 9.06 -5.38
N PHE A 109 -6.35 9.93 -4.85
CA PHE A 109 -5.33 9.55 -3.86
C PHE A 109 -5.78 9.97 -2.47
N VAL A 110 -5.81 9.01 -1.54
CA VAL A 110 -6.27 9.20 -0.15
C VAL A 110 -5.25 8.67 0.85
N GLY A 111 -5.39 9.06 2.12
CA GLY A 111 -4.42 8.77 3.19
C GLY A 111 -4.19 9.97 4.11
N VAL A 112 -3.57 9.74 5.27
CA VAL A 112 -3.35 10.81 6.27
C VAL A 112 -2.22 11.77 5.85
N ASN A 113 -1.95 12.80 6.66
CA ASN A 113 -0.83 13.70 6.39
C ASN A 113 0.53 13.03 6.63
N GLY A 114 1.54 13.40 5.85
CA GLY A 114 2.92 12.94 6.05
C GLY A 114 3.25 11.57 5.45
N VAL A 115 2.25 10.78 5.01
CA VAL A 115 2.44 9.47 4.37
C VAL A 115 2.92 9.53 2.92
N GLY A 116 3.26 10.72 2.42
CA GLY A 116 3.80 10.87 1.06
C GLY A 116 2.78 10.92 -0.08
N LYS A 117 1.47 11.12 0.17
CA LYS A 117 0.42 11.21 -0.88
C LYS A 117 0.80 12.05 -2.11
N THR A 118 1.03 13.36 -1.91
CA THR A 118 1.36 14.31 -2.98
C THR A 118 2.61 13.90 -3.75
N THR A 119 3.62 13.37 -3.04
CA THR A 119 4.85 12.86 -3.66
C THR A 119 4.56 11.60 -4.48
N SER A 120 3.87 10.61 -3.91
CA SER A 120 3.47 9.37 -4.60
C SER A 120 2.65 9.66 -5.85
N LEU A 121 1.70 10.59 -5.79
CA LEU A 121 0.93 11.04 -6.94
C LEU A 121 1.84 11.65 -8.03
N ALA A 122 2.81 12.49 -7.65
CA ALA A 122 3.77 13.04 -8.60
C ALA A 122 4.66 11.96 -9.24
N LYS A 123 5.07 10.93 -8.47
CA LYS A 123 5.82 9.78 -9.01
C LYS A 123 4.98 8.93 -9.96
N VAL A 124 3.70 8.69 -9.63
CA VAL A 124 2.76 8.02 -10.54
C VAL A 124 2.61 8.83 -11.83
N ALA A 125 2.42 10.15 -11.72
CA ALA A 125 2.32 11.04 -12.88
C ALA A 125 3.56 10.98 -13.78
N TYR A 126 4.76 11.00 -13.18
CA TYR A 126 6.01 10.84 -13.90
C TYR A 126 6.06 9.52 -14.67
N ARG A 127 5.69 8.42 -14.03
CA ARG A 127 5.66 7.09 -14.64
C ARG A 127 4.67 7.01 -15.81
N LEU A 128 3.46 7.52 -15.64
CA LEU A 128 2.44 7.59 -16.69
C LEU A 128 2.91 8.43 -17.88
N LYS A 129 3.52 9.60 -17.62
CA LYS A 129 4.12 10.45 -18.66
C LYS A 129 5.22 9.70 -19.42
N ARG A 130 6.10 8.98 -18.72
CA ARG A 130 7.16 8.16 -19.37
C ARG A 130 6.59 7.02 -20.21
N ALA A 131 5.41 6.53 -19.88
CA ALA A 131 4.69 5.53 -20.66
C ALA A 131 3.89 6.13 -21.86
N GLY A 132 4.04 7.43 -22.13
CA GLY A 132 3.39 8.11 -23.24
C GLY A 132 1.95 8.56 -22.98
N LEU A 133 1.47 8.45 -21.74
CA LEU A 133 0.15 8.95 -21.34
C LEU A 133 0.22 10.43 -20.95
N LEU A 134 -0.91 11.12 -21.02
CA LEU A 134 -1.08 12.53 -20.71
C LEU A 134 -1.78 12.71 -19.36
N PRO A 135 -1.05 12.75 -18.23
CA PRO A 135 -1.64 13.03 -16.93
C PRO A 135 -1.96 14.52 -16.73
N LEU A 136 -3.08 14.79 -16.06
CA LEU A 136 -3.42 16.08 -15.46
C LEU A 136 -3.42 15.96 -13.94
N LEU A 137 -2.68 16.84 -13.26
CA LEU A 137 -2.65 16.89 -11.79
C LEU A 137 -3.75 17.81 -11.27
N VAL A 138 -4.38 17.44 -10.16
CA VAL A 138 -5.42 18.24 -9.50
C VAL A 138 -5.15 18.27 -8.01
N CYS A 139 -5.09 19.46 -7.42
CA CYS A 139 -5.02 19.62 -5.98
C CYS A 139 -6.43 19.88 -5.42
N SER A 140 -7.02 18.87 -4.79
CA SER A 140 -8.27 18.96 -4.03
C SER A 140 -8.02 19.18 -2.53
N ASP A 141 -6.77 19.31 -2.08
CA ASP A 141 -6.42 19.82 -0.74
C ASP A 141 -6.47 21.36 -0.72
N THR A 142 -7.66 21.92 -0.93
CA THR A 142 -7.85 23.36 -1.19
C THR A 142 -7.67 24.24 0.05
N PHE A 143 -7.68 23.66 1.25
CA PHE A 143 -7.50 24.38 2.52
C PHE A 143 -6.05 24.43 2.99
N ARG A 144 -5.11 23.82 2.26
CA ARG A 144 -3.69 23.85 2.58
C ARG A 144 -2.91 24.48 1.43
N ALA A 145 -2.70 25.79 1.51
CA ALA A 145 -1.97 26.55 0.49
C ALA A 145 -0.60 25.94 0.15
N GLY A 146 0.12 25.41 1.16
CA GLY A 146 1.38 24.72 0.97
C GLY A 146 1.29 23.45 0.12
N ALA A 147 0.16 22.71 0.17
CA ALA A 147 -0.05 21.53 -0.67
C ALA A 147 -0.24 21.90 -2.14
N ILE A 148 -1.01 22.96 -2.39
CA ILE A 148 -1.21 23.51 -3.74
C ILE A 148 0.15 23.93 -4.34
N GLU A 149 0.95 24.68 -3.59
CA GLU A 149 2.28 25.12 -4.06
C GLU A 149 3.26 23.95 -4.22
N GLN A 150 3.23 22.97 -3.31
CA GLN A 150 4.03 21.75 -3.44
C GLN A 150 3.69 20.98 -4.73
N LEU A 151 2.41 20.76 -5.02
CA LEU A 151 2.01 20.05 -6.23
C LEU A 151 2.35 20.85 -7.50
N LYS A 152 2.23 22.19 -7.47
CA LYS A 152 2.69 23.06 -8.57
C LYS A 152 4.19 22.92 -8.84
N ILE A 153 5.01 22.81 -7.80
CA ILE A 153 6.46 22.59 -7.96
C ILE A 153 6.73 21.25 -8.65
N HIS A 154 6.05 20.18 -8.23
CA HIS A 154 6.15 18.88 -8.90
C HIS A 154 5.70 18.96 -10.37
N ALA A 155 4.53 19.56 -10.63
CA ALA A 155 3.99 19.79 -11.97
C ALA A 155 5.00 20.50 -12.88
N LYS A 156 5.61 21.58 -12.38
CA LYS A 156 6.64 22.36 -13.09
C LYS A 156 7.89 21.52 -13.37
N ARG A 157 8.42 20.83 -12.35
CA ARG A 157 9.63 19.99 -12.49
C ARG A 157 9.43 18.86 -13.50
N LEU A 158 8.26 18.23 -13.48
CA LEU A 158 7.91 17.13 -14.37
C LEU A 158 7.44 17.59 -15.74
N SER A 159 7.18 18.89 -15.93
CA SER A 159 6.49 19.44 -17.10
C SER A 159 5.18 18.68 -17.37
N ILE A 160 4.37 18.52 -16.31
CA ILE A 160 3.04 17.92 -16.34
C ILE A 160 2.02 19.02 -16.02
N PRO A 161 0.93 19.16 -16.80
CA PRO A 161 -0.10 20.15 -16.51
C PRO A 161 -0.77 19.93 -15.15
N ILE A 162 -1.12 21.03 -14.50
CA ILE A 162 -1.89 21.07 -13.25
C ILE A 162 -3.13 21.92 -13.46
N PHE A 163 -4.28 21.44 -12.99
CA PHE A 163 -5.51 22.21 -12.98
C PHE A 163 -5.42 23.33 -11.92
N PRO A 164 -5.81 24.58 -12.25
CA PRO A 164 -5.69 25.70 -11.32
C PRO A 164 -6.69 25.57 -10.16
N SER A 165 -6.19 25.18 -8.99
CA SER A 165 -6.93 25.22 -7.72
C SER A 165 -6.67 26.53 -6.97
N LYS A 166 -7.70 27.10 -6.35
CA LYS A 166 -7.59 28.26 -5.45
C LYS A 166 -7.82 27.84 -4.00
N TYR A 167 -7.17 28.56 -3.08
CA TYR A 167 -7.36 28.34 -1.65
C TYR A 167 -8.83 28.55 -1.26
N GLY A 168 -9.38 27.64 -0.45
CA GLY A 168 -10.74 27.72 0.09
C GLY A 168 -11.87 27.34 -0.89
N HIS A 169 -11.56 26.90 -2.11
CA HIS A 169 -12.57 26.32 -3.02
C HIS A 169 -13.09 24.98 -2.50
N ASP A 170 -14.31 24.60 -2.88
CA ASP A 170 -14.84 23.26 -2.59
C ASP A 170 -14.01 22.18 -3.31
N PRO A 171 -13.41 21.21 -2.59
CA PRO A 171 -12.56 20.17 -3.19
C PRO A 171 -13.21 19.32 -4.25
N ALA A 172 -14.50 19.01 -4.08
CA ALA A 172 -15.24 18.16 -5.00
C ALA A 172 -15.57 18.91 -6.30
N ALA A 173 -15.90 20.20 -6.22
CA ALA A 173 -16.07 21.06 -7.38
C ALA A 173 -14.76 21.23 -8.17
N VAL A 174 -13.62 21.42 -7.48
CA VAL A 174 -12.30 21.50 -8.13
C VAL A 174 -11.97 20.23 -8.93
N ALA A 175 -12.21 19.06 -8.34
CA ALA A 175 -12.03 17.80 -9.05
C ALA A 175 -12.97 17.67 -10.25
N TYR A 176 -14.24 18.09 -10.11
CA TYR A 176 -15.25 18.01 -11.17
C TYR A 176 -14.87 18.88 -12.37
N ASP A 177 -14.49 20.13 -12.12
CA ASP A 177 -14.06 21.07 -13.15
C ASP A 177 -12.79 20.58 -13.86
N ALA A 178 -11.85 19.99 -13.10
CA ALA A 178 -10.64 19.41 -13.67
C ALA A 178 -10.91 18.21 -14.58
N ILE A 179 -11.86 17.34 -14.22
CA ILE A 179 -12.27 16.21 -15.05
C ILE A 179 -12.92 16.70 -16.36
N SER A 180 -13.78 17.71 -16.27
CA SER A 180 -14.39 18.34 -17.45
C SER A 180 -13.32 18.98 -18.37
N TYR A 181 -12.38 19.72 -17.77
CA TYR A 181 -11.24 20.31 -18.46
C TYR A 181 -10.37 19.25 -19.16
N ALA A 182 -10.09 18.14 -18.47
CA ALA A 182 -9.30 17.02 -18.97
C ALA A 182 -9.97 16.34 -20.18
N ARG A 183 -11.28 16.10 -20.09
CA ARG A 183 -12.07 15.54 -21.19
C ARG A 183 -12.02 16.40 -22.44
N ASN A 184 -12.22 17.71 -22.29
CA ASN A 184 -12.21 18.64 -23.43
C ASN A 184 -10.84 18.78 -24.11
N ARG A 185 -9.76 18.55 -23.34
CA ARG A 185 -8.38 18.59 -23.85
C ARG A 185 -7.76 17.22 -24.12
N ARG A 186 -8.55 16.14 -24.03
CA ARG A 186 -8.13 14.76 -24.30
C ARG A 186 -6.90 14.33 -23.48
N TYR A 187 -6.88 14.68 -22.20
CA TYR A 187 -5.96 14.04 -21.26
C TYR A 187 -6.38 12.60 -21.03
N ASP A 188 -5.42 11.69 -20.93
CA ASP A 188 -5.70 10.27 -20.72
C ASP A 188 -6.14 9.99 -19.28
N VAL A 189 -5.59 10.74 -18.32
CA VAL A 189 -5.75 10.46 -16.89
C VAL A 189 -5.74 11.73 -16.05
N VAL A 190 -6.59 11.76 -15.02
CA VAL A 190 -6.67 12.80 -14.00
C VAL A 190 -6.27 12.20 -12.65
N LEU A 191 -5.29 12.83 -12.00
CA LEU A 191 -4.79 12.43 -10.69
C LEU A 191 -5.21 13.45 -9.65
N ILE A 192 -6.05 13.04 -8.71
CA ILE A 192 -6.67 13.91 -7.70
C ILE A 192 -5.93 13.74 -6.37
N ASP A 193 -5.18 14.77 -5.95
CA ASP A 193 -4.53 14.86 -4.64
C ASP A 193 -5.54 15.39 -3.62
N THR A 194 -5.92 14.59 -2.61
CA THR A 194 -6.90 15.01 -1.61
C THR A 194 -6.24 15.51 -0.34
N ALA A 195 -7.02 16.21 0.49
CA ALA A 195 -6.59 16.54 1.84
C ALA A 195 -6.21 15.28 2.62
N GLY A 196 -5.20 15.40 3.48
CA GLY A 196 -4.93 14.43 4.55
C GLY A 196 -5.25 15.08 5.90
N ARG A 197 -5.84 14.30 6.81
CA ARG A 197 -5.87 14.54 8.27
C ARG A 197 -5.93 13.18 8.96
N GLN A 198 -5.97 13.16 10.29
CA GLN A 198 -6.16 11.92 11.05
C GLN A 198 -7.47 11.24 10.62
N TYR A 199 -7.43 9.90 10.56
CA TYR A 199 -8.56 9.06 10.17
C TYR A 199 -9.79 9.22 11.09
N SER A 200 -9.57 9.58 12.35
CA SER A 200 -10.61 9.88 13.34
C SER A 200 -11.40 11.15 13.04
N ASN A 201 -11.00 11.94 12.04
CA ASN A 201 -11.69 13.15 11.64
C ASN A 201 -12.87 12.82 10.71
N ILE A 202 -14.07 12.69 11.28
CA ILE A 202 -15.33 12.44 10.57
C ILE A 202 -15.56 13.46 9.44
N ASN A 203 -15.19 14.73 9.66
CA ASN A 203 -15.37 15.76 8.63
C ASN A 203 -14.47 15.53 7.41
N LEU A 204 -13.23 15.05 7.61
CA LEU A 204 -12.36 14.66 6.50
C LEU A 204 -12.99 13.49 5.73
N MET A 205 -13.43 12.43 6.42
CA MET A 205 -14.00 11.27 5.75
C MET A 205 -15.24 11.66 4.93
N ASN A 206 -16.12 12.49 5.48
CA ASN A 206 -17.29 13.02 4.76
C ASN A 206 -16.89 13.85 3.52
N GLU A 207 -15.83 14.66 3.62
CA GLU A 207 -15.30 15.43 2.50
C GLU A 207 -14.73 14.52 1.40
N LEU A 208 -13.96 13.50 1.77
CA LEU A 208 -13.43 12.51 0.82
C LEU A 208 -14.55 11.70 0.17
N SER A 209 -15.55 11.23 0.94
CA SER A 209 -16.74 10.56 0.39
C SER A 209 -17.52 11.46 -0.55
N LYS A 210 -17.60 12.78 -0.27
CA LYS A 210 -18.21 13.76 -1.18
C LYS A 210 -17.43 13.87 -2.49
N ILE A 211 -16.10 13.98 -2.45
CA ILE A 211 -15.25 14.03 -3.65
C ILE A 211 -15.46 12.76 -4.48
N SER A 212 -15.35 11.58 -3.85
CA SER A 212 -15.55 10.28 -4.52
C SER A 212 -16.92 10.19 -5.16
N ARG A 213 -18.00 10.47 -4.41
CA ARG A 213 -19.38 10.39 -4.92
C ARG A 213 -19.65 11.32 -6.10
N ILE A 214 -19.17 12.56 -6.06
CA ILE A 214 -19.42 13.55 -7.12
C ILE A 214 -18.61 13.25 -8.38
N ASN A 215 -17.39 12.76 -8.22
CA ASN A 215 -16.43 12.60 -9.33
C ASN A 215 -16.37 11.18 -9.87
N ASN A 216 -16.90 10.20 -9.14
CA ASN A 216 -16.96 8.79 -9.49
C ASN A 216 -15.61 8.28 -10.00
N PRO A 217 -14.52 8.30 -9.19
CA PRO A 217 -13.20 7.89 -9.65
C PRO A 217 -13.21 6.45 -10.17
N ASP A 218 -12.38 6.15 -11.17
CA ASP A 218 -12.22 4.79 -11.69
C ASP A 218 -11.44 3.92 -10.70
N GLU A 219 -10.47 4.52 -9.99
CA GLU A 219 -9.72 3.86 -8.91
C GLU A 219 -9.45 4.82 -7.75
N ILE A 220 -9.51 4.29 -6.53
CA ILE A 220 -9.10 4.98 -5.30
C ILE A 220 -7.82 4.32 -4.76
N PHE A 221 -6.76 5.14 -4.68
CA PHE A 221 -5.44 4.74 -4.21
C PHE A 221 -5.22 5.21 -2.78
N LEU A 222 -5.07 4.26 -1.86
CA LEU A 222 -4.66 4.54 -0.48
C LEU A 222 -3.14 4.59 -0.40
N VAL A 223 -2.59 5.72 0.04
CA VAL A 223 -1.15 5.86 0.31
C VAL A 223 -0.90 5.70 1.81
N LEU A 224 0.01 4.78 2.14
CA LEU A 224 0.43 4.48 3.51
C LEU A 224 1.93 4.67 3.65
N ASP A 225 2.37 4.93 4.88
CA ASP A 225 3.79 4.97 5.24
C ASP A 225 4.16 3.61 5.84
N SER A 226 5.11 2.89 5.23
CA SER A 226 5.52 1.56 5.70
C SER A 226 6.14 1.58 7.10
N ILE A 227 6.58 2.76 7.58
CA ILE A 227 7.17 2.92 8.91
C ILE A 227 6.09 2.99 10.00
N THR A 228 4.84 3.32 9.65
CA THR A 228 3.79 3.66 10.63
C THR A 228 3.11 2.46 11.32
N GLY A 229 3.63 1.23 11.13
CA GLY A 229 3.24 0.05 11.93
C GLY A 229 1.72 -0.15 12.07
N TYR A 230 1.26 -0.29 13.31
CA TYR A 230 -0.16 -0.47 13.65
C TYR A 230 -1.05 0.70 13.20
N ASP A 231 -0.55 1.93 13.16
CA ASP A 231 -1.36 3.08 12.72
C ASP A 231 -1.75 2.95 11.24
N ALA A 232 -0.88 2.35 10.41
CA ALA A 232 -1.19 2.08 9.01
C ALA A 232 -2.40 1.14 8.87
N TYR A 233 -2.49 0.14 9.76
CA TYR A 233 -3.61 -0.81 9.80
C TYR A 233 -4.93 -0.14 10.13
N VAL A 234 -4.97 0.66 11.20
CA VAL A 234 -6.20 1.37 11.60
C VAL A 234 -6.63 2.34 10.50
N GLN A 235 -5.69 3.10 9.94
CA GLN A 235 -5.96 4.01 8.82
C GLN A 235 -6.57 3.29 7.63
N ALA A 236 -5.97 2.17 7.24
CA ALA A 236 -6.40 1.43 6.06
C ALA A 236 -7.84 0.91 6.20
N LYS A 237 -8.20 0.39 7.38
CA LYS A 237 -9.58 -0.03 7.69
C LYS A 237 -10.55 1.12 7.59
N GLU A 238 -10.23 2.25 8.23
CA GLU A 238 -11.12 3.41 8.27
C GLU A 238 -11.36 4.00 6.88
N PHE A 239 -10.31 4.17 6.06
CA PHE A 239 -10.49 4.63 4.68
C PHE A 239 -11.31 3.63 3.86
N ASN A 240 -11.02 2.32 3.93
CA ASN A 240 -11.76 1.33 3.17
C ASN A 240 -13.24 1.28 3.55
N ASN A 241 -13.58 1.42 4.83
CA ASN A 241 -14.96 1.42 5.31
C ASN A 241 -15.76 2.65 4.85
N HIS A 242 -15.12 3.82 4.71
CA HIS A 242 -15.82 5.08 4.42
C HIS A 242 -15.91 5.43 2.93
N ILE A 243 -14.87 5.10 2.15
CA ILE A 243 -14.78 5.52 0.74
C ILE A 243 -14.54 4.36 -0.23
N GLY A 244 -14.15 3.19 0.26
CA GLY A 244 -13.71 2.06 -0.57
C GLY A 244 -12.31 2.29 -1.14
N ILE A 245 -11.42 1.31 -0.99
CA ILE A 245 -10.08 1.35 -1.58
C ILE A 245 -9.95 0.27 -2.64
N ASP A 246 -9.34 0.61 -3.77
CA ASP A 246 -9.06 -0.32 -4.85
C ASP A 246 -7.61 -0.79 -4.81
N TYR A 247 -6.67 0.15 -4.60
CA TYR A 247 -5.24 -0.16 -4.58
C TYR A 247 -4.51 0.57 -3.47
N MET A 248 -3.37 0.00 -3.07
CA MET A 248 -2.48 0.59 -2.06
C MET A 248 -1.15 1.00 -2.66
N ILE A 249 -0.57 2.05 -2.09
CA ILE A 249 0.82 2.46 -2.31
C ILE A 249 1.50 2.56 -0.95
N PHE A 250 2.58 1.82 -0.74
CA PHE A 250 3.43 1.98 0.44
C PHE A 250 4.59 2.92 0.11
N SER A 251 4.72 4.02 0.84
CA SER A 251 5.86 4.93 0.76
C SER A 251 6.93 4.57 1.79
N LYS A 252 8.17 5.03 1.56
CA LYS A 252 9.31 4.88 2.48
C LYS A 252 9.70 3.44 2.82
N VAL A 253 9.44 2.51 1.90
CA VAL A 253 9.76 1.08 2.08
C VAL A 253 11.28 0.88 2.21
N ASP A 254 12.07 1.76 1.61
CA ASP A 254 13.53 1.80 1.76
C ASP A 254 14.01 1.96 3.20
N ALA A 255 13.26 2.74 3.99
CA ALA A 255 13.56 3.02 5.39
C ALA A 255 12.89 2.04 6.37
N ASP A 256 12.03 1.13 5.88
CA ASP A 256 11.34 0.18 6.74
C ASP A 256 12.27 -0.97 7.15
N VAL A 257 12.65 -0.99 8.42
CA VAL A 257 13.48 -2.04 9.01
C VAL A 257 12.66 -3.20 9.59
N LYS A 258 11.34 -3.07 9.72
CA LYS A 258 10.46 -4.03 10.40
C LYS A 258 9.52 -4.79 9.48
N GLY A 259 8.90 -4.16 8.49
CA GLY A 259 8.09 -4.84 7.46
C GLY A 259 6.69 -5.30 7.85
N GLY A 260 6.32 -5.31 9.13
CA GLY A 260 5.02 -5.82 9.58
C GLY A 260 3.84 -4.94 9.19
N ALA A 261 4.04 -3.65 8.91
CA ALA A 261 2.99 -2.75 8.45
C ALA A 261 2.40 -3.21 7.11
N ILE A 262 3.25 -3.55 6.15
CA ILE A 262 2.83 -4.06 4.82
C ILE A 262 2.06 -5.36 5.01
N LEU A 263 2.60 -6.29 5.81
CA LEU A 263 1.97 -7.59 6.07
C LEU A 263 0.59 -7.44 6.73
N THR A 264 0.48 -6.54 7.71
CA THR A 264 -0.76 -6.33 8.45
C THR A 264 -1.85 -5.75 7.59
N VAL A 265 -1.53 -4.67 6.87
CA VAL A 265 -2.49 -3.97 6.02
C VAL A 265 -2.95 -4.88 4.88
N THR A 266 -2.02 -5.61 4.25
CA THR A 266 -2.35 -6.51 3.14
C THR A 266 -3.23 -7.68 3.59
N TYR A 267 -2.92 -8.28 4.74
CA TYR A 267 -3.72 -9.35 5.30
C TYR A 267 -5.15 -8.89 5.62
N GLU A 268 -5.30 -7.70 6.22
CA GLU A 268 -6.62 -7.19 6.62
C GLU A 268 -7.45 -6.71 5.42
N LEU A 269 -6.89 -5.85 4.56
CA LEU A 269 -7.67 -5.20 3.50
C LEU A 269 -7.90 -6.12 2.31
N ARG A 270 -6.99 -7.07 2.05
CA ARG A 270 -7.00 -7.94 0.86
C ARG A 270 -7.16 -7.16 -0.45
N LYS A 271 -6.61 -5.93 -0.49
CA LYS A 271 -6.56 -5.07 -1.67
C LYS A 271 -5.20 -5.17 -2.36
N PRO A 272 -5.14 -5.11 -3.70
CA PRO A 272 -3.87 -5.14 -4.41
C PRO A 272 -2.94 -3.98 -4.05
N ILE A 273 -1.63 -4.22 -4.03
CA ILE A 273 -0.62 -3.18 -3.92
C ILE A 273 -0.19 -2.79 -5.33
N GLN A 274 -0.37 -1.52 -5.68
CA GLN A 274 0.07 -1.03 -6.98
C GLN A 274 1.56 -0.70 -6.99
N TYR A 275 2.04 0.03 -5.98
CA TYR A 275 3.41 0.54 -5.97
C TYR A 275 4.04 0.52 -4.57
N ILE A 276 5.36 0.46 -4.55
CA ILE A 276 6.21 0.72 -3.39
C ILE A 276 7.16 1.88 -3.68
N GLY A 277 7.25 2.84 -2.76
CA GLY A 277 8.21 3.94 -2.80
C GLY A 277 9.49 3.53 -2.10
N VAL A 278 10.60 3.54 -2.84
CA VAL A 278 11.91 3.03 -2.38
C VAL A 278 13.01 4.10 -2.36
N GLY A 279 12.61 5.37 -2.23
CA GLY A 279 13.53 6.50 -2.25
C GLY A 279 12.82 7.83 -2.47
N GLN A 280 13.59 8.87 -2.76
CA GLN A 280 13.10 10.26 -2.85
C GLN A 280 12.93 10.76 -4.30
N GLY A 281 13.64 10.17 -5.27
CA GLY A 281 13.56 10.47 -6.69
C GLY A 281 12.20 10.14 -7.29
N TYR A 282 11.91 10.67 -8.48
CA TYR A 282 10.64 10.41 -9.16
C TYR A 282 10.56 8.98 -9.71
N GLU A 283 11.71 8.42 -10.06
CA GLU A 283 11.95 7.04 -10.47
C GLU A 283 11.87 6.04 -9.31
N ASP A 284 11.98 6.49 -8.06
CA ASP A 284 11.93 5.64 -6.86
C ASP A 284 10.47 5.29 -6.48
N LEU A 285 9.69 4.86 -7.47
CA LEU A 285 8.36 4.27 -7.34
C LEU A 285 8.30 3.03 -8.24
N GLU A 286 8.28 1.87 -7.60
CA GLU A 286 8.36 0.59 -8.28
C GLU A 286 7.03 -0.14 -8.20
N PRO A 287 6.63 -0.90 -9.23
CA PRO A 287 5.50 -1.82 -9.13
C PRO A 287 5.76 -2.82 -8.00
N PHE A 288 4.71 -3.14 -7.24
CA PHE A 288 4.82 -4.17 -6.23
C PHE A 288 5.16 -5.51 -6.88
N ASN A 289 6.13 -6.22 -6.31
CA ASN A 289 6.58 -7.52 -6.77
C ASN A 289 6.76 -8.43 -5.55
N SER A 290 5.89 -9.43 -5.43
CA SER A 290 5.84 -10.34 -4.29
C SER A 290 7.17 -11.06 -4.08
N GLU A 291 7.76 -11.58 -5.17
CA GLU A 291 9.04 -12.30 -5.13
C GLU A 291 10.16 -11.43 -4.55
N ARG A 292 10.27 -10.17 -5.00
CA ARG A 292 11.26 -9.23 -4.49
C ARG A 292 11.05 -8.92 -3.00
N ILE A 293 9.81 -8.69 -2.58
CA ILE A 293 9.50 -8.39 -1.18
C ILE A 293 9.84 -9.58 -0.29
N ILE A 294 9.52 -10.80 -0.72
CA ILE A 294 9.88 -12.03 0.00
C ILE A 294 11.39 -12.17 0.12
N LYS A 295 12.15 -12.00 -0.96
CA LYS A 295 13.62 -12.04 -0.89
C LYS A 295 14.19 -11.05 0.12
N LEU A 296 13.67 -9.81 0.11
CA LEU A 296 14.10 -8.79 1.07
C LEU A 296 13.73 -9.15 2.53
N MET A 297 12.52 -9.69 2.77
CA MET A 297 12.04 -10.08 4.10
C MET A 297 12.81 -11.26 4.68
N PHE A 298 13.20 -12.24 3.85
CA PHE A 298 13.88 -13.47 4.30
C PHE A 298 15.39 -13.49 4.07
N GLY A 299 15.95 -12.45 3.41
CA GLY A 299 17.41 -12.26 3.24
C GLY A 299 18.04 -13.07 2.13
N GLU A 300 17.33 -13.24 1.02
CA GLU A 300 17.71 -14.03 -0.16
C GLU A 300 18.29 -13.17 -1.30
#